data_AF-A0A378SIA8-F1
#
_entry.id   AF-A0A378SIA8-F1
#
_cell.length_a   1.000
_cell.length_b   1.000
_cell.length_c   1.000
_cell.angle_alpha   90.00
_cell.angle_beta   90.00
_cell.angle_gamma   90.00
#
_symmetry.space_group_name_H-M   'P 1'
#
loop_
_entity.id
_entity.type
_entity.pdbx_description
1 polymer ?
#
loop_
_entity_poly.entity_id
_entity_poly.type
_entity_poly.pdbx_seq_one_letter_code
_entity_poly.pdbx_strand_id
1 'polypeptide(L)'
;MTDIVTLTAYFAERHRSGDGFLADAILDLCDEWQIATSVMLRGIASFGPTQVIRSDRSLSLSEDPPVTVTAVDTAARIGSLAEQVAALVDRGVLTLERGRAVPDGGRPDDTVRLSLHLGRRHRICGLPGYVAVCDLLHRHGFVGAQAYLGVDGTVAGRRCRARFFGRNADVPLTIMGVGTNAQAAAAVDELGNSLPEARFAVAPVAVCKNDGRDLQGPPAADSAFQALVVHADESSLSDGRPIHRALIERLKESDHASGATVLRAIWGFRAPGRPHGDRFIQLTRHVPVTTVMIDTASNIEATYPIVDELTRGEGLVTVSALTGMLEVHSGRRHGALDLGDSNPTQGG
;
A
#
# COMPACT_ATOMS: atom_id res chain seq x y z
N MET A 1 -10.81 19.29 -11.26
CA MET A 1 -10.70 17.91 -10.75
C MET A 1 -9.57 17.85 -9.75
N THR A 2 -9.74 17.15 -8.63
CA THR A 2 -8.76 17.19 -7.53
C THR A 2 -7.67 16.16 -7.75
N ASP A 3 -6.47 16.64 -8.04
CA ASP A 3 -5.23 15.85 -8.03
C ASP A 3 -4.93 15.40 -6.59
N ILE A 4 -4.74 14.10 -6.39
CA ILE A 4 -4.49 13.50 -5.09
C ILE A 4 -3.13 12.84 -5.13
N VAL A 5 -2.34 13.04 -4.08
CA VAL A 5 -1.03 12.42 -3.93
C VAL A 5 -1.05 11.54 -2.70
N THR A 6 -0.45 10.36 -2.82
CA THR A 6 -0.19 9.46 -1.70
C THR A 6 1.29 9.51 -1.37
N LEU A 7 1.63 9.98 -0.16
CA LEU A 7 2.94 9.81 0.45
C LEU A 7 2.95 8.52 1.25
N THR A 8 3.94 7.65 1.02
CA THR A 8 4.15 6.47 1.88
C THR A 8 5.57 6.44 2.42
N ALA A 9 5.71 6.31 3.73
CA ALA A 9 6.97 6.13 4.42
C ALA A 9 7.12 4.67 4.88
N TYR A 10 8.27 4.06 4.63
CA TYR A 10 8.64 2.70 5.02
C TYR A 10 9.86 2.75 5.93
N PHE A 11 9.73 2.29 7.17
CA PHE A 11 10.81 2.31 8.16
C PHE A 11 10.54 1.25 9.25
N ALA A 12 11.45 1.11 10.22
CA ALA A 12 11.29 0.15 11.30
C ALA A 12 10.53 0.74 12.49
N GLU A 13 9.66 -0.01 13.14
CA GLU A 13 8.76 0.49 14.19
C GLU A 13 9.47 1.24 15.34
N ARG A 14 10.62 0.73 15.77
CA ARG A 14 11.39 1.30 16.88
C ARG A 14 12.32 2.42 16.45
N HIS A 15 12.26 2.84 15.19
CA HIS A 15 13.04 3.98 14.70
C HIS A 15 12.64 5.24 15.45
N ARG A 16 13.62 5.95 15.97
CA ARG A 16 13.46 7.18 16.76
C ARG A 16 13.74 8.43 15.94
N SER A 17 13.07 9.51 16.31
CA SER A 17 13.36 10.87 15.89
C SER A 17 13.35 11.76 17.13
N GLY A 18 14.48 12.38 17.47
CA GLY A 18 14.68 13.03 18.77
C GLY A 18 14.41 12.07 19.93
N ASP A 19 13.58 12.52 20.88
CA ASP A 19 13.20 11.74 22.08
C ASP A 19 12.05 10.74 21.84
N GLY A 20 11.37 10.82 20.68
CA GLY A 20 10.17 10.05 20.34
C GLY A 20 10.40 8.95 19.28
N PHE A 21 9.31 8.29 18.89
CA PHE A 21 9.30 7.39 17.72
C PHE A 21 9.09 8.19 16.43
N LEU A 22 9.75 7.80 15.36
CA LEU A 22 9.60 8.43 14.05
C LEU A 22 8.15 8.37 13.55
N ALA A 23 7.45 7.25 13.77
CA ALA A 23 6.04 7.12 13.43
C ALA A 23 5.17 8.17 14.12
N ASP A 24 5.45 8.45 15.39
CA ASP A 24 4.70 9.45 16.16
C ASP A 24 4.91 10.84 15.57
N ALA A 25 6.16 11.21 15.28
CA ALA A 25 6.51 12.50 14.68
C ALA A 25 5.90 12.70 13.28
N ILE A 26 5.90 11.67 12.42
CA ILE A 26 5.27 11.76 11.09
C ILE A 26 3.75 11.96 11.21
N LEU A 27 3.12 11.27 12.16
CA LEU A 27 1.68 11.39 12.38
C LEU A 27 1.29 12.69 13.09
N ASP A 28 2.16 13.25 13.93
CA ASP A 28 2.04 14.62 14.46
C ASP A 28 2.05 15.62 13.31
N LEU A 29 3.00 15.52 12.37
CA LEU A 29 3.01 16.36 11.17
C LEU A 29 1.74 16.19 10.33
N CYS A 30 1.22 14.97 10.19
CA CYS A 30 -0.04 14.75 9.47
C CYS A 30 -1.22 15.49 10.15
N ASP A 31 -1.24 15.53 11.48
CA ASP A 31 -2.24 16.27 12.25
C ASP A 31 -2.03 17.78 12.12
N GLU A 32 -0.82 18.29 12.27
CA GLU A 32 -0.49 19.71 12.12
C GLU A 32 -0.86 20.26 10.73
N TRP A 33 -0.55 19.52 9.67
CA TRP A 33 -0.91 19.86 8.30
C TRP A 33 -2.39 19.59 7.96
N GLN A 34 -3.16 19.05 8.91
CA GLN A 34 -4.57 18.70 8.76
C GLN A 34 -4.81 17.86 7.49
N ILE A 35 -3.96 16.86 7.31
CA ILE A 35 -4.00 15.92 6.20
C ILE A 35 -5.34 15.21 6.21
N ALA A 36 -5.98 15.13 5.03
CA ALA A 36 -7.30 14.54 4.88
C ALA A 36 -7.38 13.13 5.47
N THR A 37 -6.38 12.30 5.15
CA THR A 37 -6.25 10.95 5.68
C THR A 37 -4.80 10.52 5.88
N SER A 38 -4.50 9.85 6.99
CA SER A 38 -3.27 9.08 7.17
C SER A 38 -3.53 7.74 7.84
N VAL A 39 -2.72 6.72 7.54
CA VAL A 39 -2.81 5.39 8.15
C VAL A 39 -1.41 4.84 8.41
N MET A 40 -1.17 4.42 9.64
CA MET A 40 0.00 3.63 10.01
C MET A 40 -0.35 2.14 10.00
N LEU A 41 0.35 1.35 9.20
CA LEU A 41 0.25 -0.11 9.18
C LEU A 41 1.51 -0.74 9.76
N ARG A 42 1.36 -1.89 10.41
CA ARG A 42 2.47 -2.74 10.84
C ARG A 42 2.59 -3.94 9.90
N GLY A 43 3.77 -4.11 9.32
CA GLY A 43 4.08 -5.27 8.49
C GLY A 43 4.51 -6.48 9.31
N ILE A 44 4.59 -7.64 8.63
CA ILE A 44 4.94 -8.93 9.24
C ILE A 44 6.35 -9.42 8.83
N ALA A 45 6.90 -8.87 7.75
CA ALA A 45 8.27 -9.12 7.37
C ALA A 45 8.85 -7.99 6.50
N SER A 46 10.16 -7.79 6.54
CA SER A 46 10.85 -6.91 5.59
C SER A 46 12.34 -7.20 5.51
N PHE A 47 12.97 -6.68 4.46
CA PHE A 47 14.39 -6.36 4.42
C PHE A 47 14.57 -5.01 3.72
N GLY A 48 15.72 -4.38 3.92
CA GLY A 48 16.06 -3.10 3.30
C GLY A 48 17.56 -2.97 3.10
N PRO A 49 18.10 -1.75 2.98
CA PRO A 49 19.51 -1.51 2.64
C PRO A 49 20.53 -2.11 3.62
N THR A 50 20.10 -2.41 4.85
CA THR A 50 20.92 -3.11 5.85
C THR A 50 20.88 -4.64 5.74
N GLN A 51 20.09 -5.16 4.78
CA GLN A 51 19.86 -6.59 4.50
C GLN A 51 19.42 -7.40 5.74
N VAL A 52 18.83 -6.75 6.75
CA VAL A 52 18.30 -7.41 7.95
C VAL A 52 16.89 -7.91 7.70
N ILE A 53 16.65 -9.21 7.89
CA ILE A 53 15.28 -9.76 7.86
C ILE A 53 14.60 -9.43 9.19
N ARG A 54 13.49 -8.73 9.11
CA ARG A 54 12.49 -8.64 10.18
C ARG A 54 11.41 -9.66 9.82
N SER A 55 11.03 -10.58 10.70
CA SER A 55 10.08 -11.67 10.38
C SER A 55 9.24 -12.04 11.60
N ASP A 56 8.03 -12.51 11.32
CA ASP A 56 7.05 -13.17 12.20
C ASP A 56 7.48 -14.54 12.79
N ARG A 57 8.67 -15.07 12.44
CA ARG A 57 9.07 -16.46 12.78
C ARG A 57 9.66 -16.63 14.18
N SER A 58 9.96 -15.57 14.95
CA SER A 58 10.73 -15.72 16.19
C SER A 58 10.15 -14.95 17.38
N LEU A 59 9.88 -15.66 18.48
CA LEU A 59 9.74 -15.06 19.82
C LEU A 59 11.08 -14.49 20.35
N SER A 60 11.98 -14.05 19.47
CA SER A 60 13.21 -13.37 19.91
C SER A 60 12.85 -11.94 20.30
N LEU A 61 13.43 -11.46 21.40
CA LEU A 61 13.20 -10.13 21.98
C LEU A 61 13.59 -8.94 21.05
N SER A 62 13.98 -9.23 19.81
CA SER A 62 14.45 -8.29 18.78
C SER A 62 13.50 -8.25 17.56
N GLU A 63 12.19 -8.27 17.78
CA GLU A 63 11.26 -7.88 16.72
C GLU A 63 11.08 -6.36 16.72
N ASP A 64 11.68 -5.74 15.70
CA ASP A 64 11.48 -4.36 15.26
C ASP A 64 10.78 -4.44 13.90
N PRO A 65 9.45 -4.61 13.87
CA PRO A 65 8.71 -4.89 12.65
C PRO A 65 8.74 -3.70 11.69
N PRO A 66 8.62 -3.92 10.38
CA PRO A 66 8.44 -2.81 9.45
C PRO A 66 7.10 -2.11 9.72
N VAL A 67 7.11 -0.80 9.53
CA VAL A 67 5.94 0.07 9.58
C VAL A 67 5.83 0.80 8.27
N THR A 68 4.59 1.01 7.83
CA THR A 68 4.29 2.00 6.80
C THR A 68 3.42 3.11 7.37
N VAL A 69 3.70 4.36 7.01
CA VAL A 69 2.80 5.49 7.25
C VAL A 69 2.41 6.05 5.90
N THR A 70 1.12 5.95 5.56
CA THR A 70 0.54 6.48 4.34
C THR A 70 -0.21 7.77 4.66
N ALA A 71 -0.03 8.82 3.86
CA ALA A 71 -0.76 10.08 3.95
C ALA A 71 -1.32 10.43 2.56
N VAL A 72 -2.59 10.82 2.49
CA VAL A 72 -3.31 11.09 1.24
C VAL A 72 -4.01 12.44 1.33
N ASP A 73 -3.66 13.34 0.42
CA ASP A 73 -4.29 14.67 0.28
C ASP A 73 -3.95 15.26 -1.10
N THR A 74 -4.31 16.51 -1.33
CA THR A 74 -3.90 17.33 -2.47
C THR A 74 -2.37 17.40 -2.63
N ALA A 75 -1.91 17.52 -3.87
CA ALA A 75 -0.50 17.64 -4.20
C ALA A 75 0.24 18.74 -3.41
N ALA A 76 -0.40 19.90 -3.20
CA ALA A 76 0.19 21.01 -2.45
C ALA A 76 0.49 20.64 -0.99
N ARG A 77 -0.48 20.05 -0.29
CA ARG A 77 -0.31 19.64 1.12
C ARG A 77 0.69 18.51 1.27
N ILE A 78 0.62 17.51 0.38
CA ILE A 78 1.55 16.39 0.42
C ILE A 78 2.96 16.82 0.08
N GLY A 79 3.17 17.75 -0.86
CA GLY A 79 4.48 18.29 -1.17
C GLY A 79 5.14 18.92 0.06
N SER A 80 4.42 19.78 0.79
CA SER A 80 4.92 20.40 2.03
C SER A 80 5.16 19.38 3.15
N LEU A 81 4.27 18.40 3.33
CA LEU A 81 4.47 17.32 4.30
C LEU A 81 5.70 16.48 3.95
N ALA A 82 5.85 16.11 2.68
CA ALA A 82 6.92 15.24 2.20
C ALA A 82 8.31 15.85 2.46
N GLU A 83 8.47 17.16 2.30
CA GLU A 83 9.72 17.86 2.62
C GLU A 83 10.09 17.72 4.10
N GLN A 84 9.12 17.93 5.00
CA GLN A 84 9.36 17.81 6.45
C GLN A 84 9.61 16.38 6.89
N VAL A 85 8.82 15.43 6.37
CA VAL A 85 9.03 14.00 6.64
C VAL A 85 10.42 13.58 6.14
N ALA A 86 10.84 14.02 4.96
CA ALA A 86 12.15 13.73 4.41
C ALA A 86 13.31 14.28 5.25
N ALA A 87 13.09 15.33 6.05
CA ALA A 87 14.07 15.86 7.01
C ALA A 87 14.11 15.06 8.32
N LEU A 88 13.00 14.41 8.72
CA LEU A 88 12.91 13.59 9.93
C LEU A 88 13.46 12.17 9.76
N VAL A 89 13.36 11.59 8.56
CA VAL A 89 13.75 10.20 8.30
C VAL A 89 15.26 10.10 8.06
N ASP A 90 16.00 9.47 8.98
CA ASP A 90 17.44 9.18 8.80
C ASP A 90 17.72 7.83 8.10
N ARG A 91 16.71 6.94 8.10
CA ARG A 91 16.74 5.56 7.59
C ARG A 91 15.35 5.13 7.17
N GLY A 92 15.14 4.85 5.90
CA GLY A 92 13.86 4.41 5.37
C GLY A 92 13.68 4.77 3.90
N VAL A 93 12.51 4.44 3.36
CA VAL A 93 12.11 4.79 1.99
C VAL A 93 10.85 5.63 2.05
N LEU A 94 10.84 6.73 1.31
CA LEU A 94 9.67 7.59 1.11
C LEU A 94 9.27 7.52 -0.36
N THR A 95 7.97 7.42 -0.63
CA THR A 95 7.44 7.41 -2.00
C THR A 95 6.31 8.40 -2.16
N LEU A 96 6.19 8.95 -3.37
CA LEU A 96 5.07 9.77 -3.82
C LEU A 96 4.43 9.11 -5.03
N GLU A 97 3.12 8.96 -4.99
CA GLU A 97 2.32 8.42 -6.07
C GLU A 97 1.14 9.34 -6.36
N ARG A 98 0.99 9.72 -7.64
CA ARG A 98 -0.13 10.52 -8.11
C ARG A 98 -1.36 9.65 -8.39
N GLY A 99 -2.52 10.21 -8.06
CA GLY A 99 -3.81 9.66 -8.39
C GLY A 99 -4.87 10.75 -8.47
N ARG A 100 -6.13 10.33 -8.52
CA ARG A 100 -7.29 11.22 -8.60
C ARG A 100 -8.31 10.85 -7.54
N ALA A 101 -9.08 11.83 -7.09
CA ALA A 101 -10.17 11.59 -6.14
C ALA A 101 -11.33 10.78 -6.76
N VAL A 102 -11.50 10.83 -8.07
CA VAL A 102 -12.52 10.10 -8.83
C VAL A 102 -11.86 9.59 -10.12
N PRO A 103 -12.22 8.38 -10.62
CA PRO A 103 -11.74 7.89 -11.90
C PRO A 103 -12.21 8.82 -13.02
N ASP A 104 -11.28 9.45 -13.74
CA ASP A 104 -11.60 10.34 -14.85
C ASP A 104 -10.36 10.54 -15.76
N GLY A 105 -10.61 10.73 -17.05
CA GLY A 105 -9.61 10.99 -18.10
C GLY A 105 -8.87 9.75 -18.66
N GLY A 106 -9.11 8.54 -18.12
CA GLY A 106 -8.58 7.27 -18.62
C GLY A 106 -9.57 6.48 -19.48
N ARG A 107 -9.08 5.51 -20.26
CA ARG A 107 -9.97 4.59 -21.00
C ARG A 107 -10.73 3.70 -20.02
N PRO A 108 -11.97 3.29 -20.32
CA PRO A 108 -12.76 2.42 -19.45
C PRO A 108 -12.04 1.13 -19.00
N ASP A 109 -11.22 0.56 -19.87
CA ASP A 109 -10.51 -0.70 -19.65
C ASP A 109 -9.12 -0.52 -19.03
N ASP A 110 -8.65 0.72 -18.84
CA ASP A 110 -7.37 0.98 -18.18
C ASP A 110 -7.44 0.44 -16.76
N THR A 111 -6.38 -0.26 -16.32
CA THR A 111 -6.35 -0.82 -14.97
C THR A 111 -5.93 0.25 -13.96
N VAL A 112 -6.67 0.30 -12.86
CA VAL A 112 -6.45 1.24 -11.77
C VAL A 112 -6.45 0.54 -10.42
N ARG A 113 -5.69 1.11 -9.49
CA ARG A 113 -5.77 0.81 -8.08
C ARG A 113 -6.67 1.85 -7.41
N LEU A 114 -7.78 1.39 -6.86
CA LEU A 114 -8.69 2.18 -6.04
C LEU A 114 -8.32 1.98 -4.57
N SER A 115 -8.03 3.07 -3.87
CA SER A 115 -7.85 3.10 -2.43
C SER A 115 -8.92 3.94 -1.76
N LEU A 116 -9.46 3.46 -0.65
CA LEU A 116 -10.34 4.24 0.23
C LEU A 116 -9.98 4.03 1.69
N HIS A 117 -10.37 4.99 2.51
CA HIS A 117 -10.07 5.00 3.93
C HIS A 117 -11.33 5.17 4.74
N LEU A 118 -11.49 4.34 5.77
CA LEU A 118 -12.67 4.30 6.64
C LEU A 118 -12.26 4.15 8.10
N GLY A 119 -13.10 4.62 9.02
CA GLY A 119 -12.97 4.27 10.43
C GLY A 119 -13.36 2.81 10.68
N ARG A 120 -12.69 2.13 11.63
CA ARG A 120 -12.93 0.71 11.93
C ARG A 120 -14.39 0.36 12.27
N ARG A 121 -15.12 1.27 12.93
CA ARG A 121 -16.52 1.07 13.31
C ARG A 121 -17.53 1.48 12.24
N HIS A 122 -17.08 2.03 11.12
CA HIS A 122 -17.97 2.42 10.05
C HIS A 122 -18.78 1.17 9.62
N ARG A 123 -20.09 1.34 9.39
CA ARG A 123 -20.99 0.25 8.99
C ARG A 123 -21.84 0.65 7.79
N ILE A 124 -22.02 -0.29 6.87
CA ILE A 124 -22.85 -0.12 5.68
C ILE A 124 -23.89 -1.23 5.72
N CYS A 125 -25.17 -0.85 5.75
CA CYS A 125 -26.30 -1.80 5.84
C CYS A 125 -26.12 -2.83 6.99
N GLY A 126 -25.58 -2.41 8.14
CA GLY A 126 -25.35 -3.25 9.32
C GLY A 126 -24.07 -4.09 9.30
N LEU A 127 -23.42 -4.26 8.14
CA LEU A 127 -22.13 -4.95 8.01
C LEU A 127 -20.96 -4.04 8.39
N PRO A 128 -19.81 -4.58 8.85
CA PRO A 128 -18.58 -3.79 8.95
C PRO A 128 -18.24 -3.16 7.60
N GLY A 129 -17.91 -1.87 7.58
CA GLY A 129 -17.73 -1.10 6.35
C GLY A 129 -16.72 -1.74 5.39
N TYR A 130 -15.59 -2.23 5.90
CA TYR A 130 -14.60 -2.90 5.07
C TYR A 130 -15.07 -4.21 4.43
N VAL A 131 -15.97 -4.95 5.10
CA VAL A 131 -16.58 -6.16 4.53
C VAL A 131 -17.50 -5.76 3.39
N ALA A 132 -18.41 -4.82 3.65
CA ALA A 132 -19.38 -4.37 2.67
C ALA A 132 -18.72 -3.74 1.42
N VAL A 133 -17.63 -3.01 1.60
CA VAL A 133 -16.85 -2.45 0.50
C VAL A 133 -16.14 -3.54 -0.30
N CYS A 134 -15.47 -4.51 0.34
CA CYS A 134 -14.88 -5.63 -0.39
C CYS A 134 -15.94 -6.42 -1.16
N ASP A 135 -17.12 -6.65 -0.58
CA ASP A 135 -18.24 -7.29 -1.29
C ASP A 135 -18.70 -6.46 -2.48
N LEU A 136 -18.74 -5.13 -2.35
CA LEU A 136 -19.09 -4.20 -3.43
C LEU A 136 -18.08 -4.26 -4.57
N LEU A 137 -16.78 -4.16 -4.27
CA LEU A 137 -15.72 -4.27 -5.27
C LEU A 137 -15.76 -5.62 -5.99
N HIS A 138 -16.02 -6.71 -5.25
CA HIS A 138 -16.20 -8.04 -5.84
C HIS A 138 -17.40 -8.08 -6.80
N ARG A 139 -18.54 -7.48 -6.46
CA ARG A 139 -19.72 -7.41 -7.35
C ARG A 139 -19.47 -6.58 -8.61
N HIS A 140 -18.66 -5.52 -8.51
CA HIS A 140 -18.23 -4.72 -9.65
C HIS A 140 -17.15 -5.41 -10.50
N GLY A 141 -16.68 -6.60 -10.11
CA GLY A 141 -15.78 -7.41 -10.92
C GLY A 141 -14.31 -7.01 -10.80
N PHE A 142 -13.92 -6.35 -9.71
CA PHE A 142 -12.50 -6.12 -9.39
C PHE A 142 -11.74 -7.45 -9.36
N VAL A 143 -10.48 -7.44 -9.79
CA VAL A 143 -9.64 -8.64 -9.84
C VAL A 143 -9.23 -9.08 -8.43
N GLY A 144 -9.15 -8.13 -7.49
CA GLY A 144 -8.90 -8.38 -6.08
C GLY A 144 -9.05 -7.11 -5.26
N ALA A 145 -9.30 -7.27 -3.96
CA ALA A 145 -9.27 -6.18 -3.01
C ALA A 145 -8.94 -6.67 -1.60
N GLN A 146 -8.37 -5.81 -0.78
CA GLN A 146 -7.93 -6.15 0.56
C GLN A 146 -7.98 -4.96 1.50
N ALA A 147 -8.31 -5.23 2.76
CA ALA A 147 -8.49 -4.27 3.82
C ALA A 147 -7.42 -4.43 4.91
N TYR A 148 -6.73 -3.35 5.24
CA TYR A 148 -5.67 -3.33 6.25
C TYR A 148 -6.08 -2.48 7.44
N LEU A 149 -5.93 -3.07 8.62
CA LEU A 149 -6.24 -2.39 9.86
C LEU A 149 -5.05 -1.52 10.30
N GLY A 150 -5.30 -0.21 10.44
CA GLY A 150 -4.32 0.71 11.01
C GLY A 150 -4.06 0.49 12.49
N VAL A 151 -2.89 0.96 12.93
CA VAL A 151 -2.48 1.04 14.34
C VAL A 151 -2.62 2.48 14.86
N ASP A 152 -2.44 3.48 14.00
CA ASP A 152 -2.67 4.91 14.26
C ASP A 152 -3.00 5.57 12.90
N GLY A 153 -3.48 6.80 12.91
CA GLY A 153 -3.71 7.59 11.71
C GLY A 153 -4.85 8.59 11.83
N THR A 154 -5.06 9.38 10.78
CA THR A 154 -6.03 10.45 10.70
C THR A 154 -7.15 10.09 9.72
N VAL A 155 -8.41 10.31 10.09
CA VAL A 155 -9.55 10.26 9.16
C VAL A 155 -10.35 11.54 9.32
N ALA A 156 -10.64 12.21 8.21
CA ALA A 156 -11.38 13.48 8.19
C ALA A 156 -10.76 14.53 9.15
N GLY A 157 -9.42 14.63 9.13
CA GLY A 157 -8.65 15.59 9.94
C GLY A 157 -8.58 15.29 11.44
N ARG A 158 -9.04 14.12 11.90
CA ARG A 158 -8.96 13.72 13.30
C ARG A 158 -8.03 12.53 13.49
N ARG A 159 -6.91 12.74 14.17
CA ARG A 159 -5.98 11.66 14.52
C ARG A 159 -6.55 10.73 15.59
N CYS A 160 -6.37 9.43 15.37
CA CYS A 160 -6.88 8.36 16.22
C CYS A 160 -5.88 7.21 16.34
N ARG A 161 -5.38 6.97 17.56
CA ARG A 161 -4.42 5.90 17.90
C ARG A 161 -5.07 4.67 18.52
N ALA A 162 -4.62 3.48 18.13
CA ALA A 162 -4.97 2.23 18.81
C ALA A 162 -4.37 2.20 20.23
N ARG A 163 -5.22 1.97 21.24
CA ARG A 163 -4.81 1.74 22.62
C ARG A 163 -4.63 0.24 22.87
N PHE A 164 -3.66 -0.12 23.73
CA PHE A 164 -3.42 -1.50 24.17
C PHE A 164 -4.64 -2.12 24.89
N PHE A 165 -5.41 -1.29 25.60
CA PHE A 165 -6.69 -1.64 26.21
C PHE A 165 -7.76 -0.65 25.73
N GLY A 166 -8.75 -1.13 24.98
CA GLY A 166 -9.84 -0.30 24.46
C GLY A 166 -10.40 -0.83 23.13
N ARG A 167 -11.58 -0.32 22.73
CA ARG A 167 -12.29 -0.78 21.53
C ARG A 167 -11.71 -0.24 20.20
N ASN A 168 -10.61 0.52 20.20
CA ASN A 168 -9.86 1.05 19.04
C ASN A 168 -10.73 1.45 17.85
N ALA A 169 -11.77 2.22 18.16
CA ALA A 169 -12.93 2.46 17.30
C ALA A 169 -12.64 3.33 16.09
N ASP A 170 -11.73 4.28 16.29
CA ASP A 170 -11.55 5.44 15.43
C ASP A 170 -10.27 5.33 14.60
N VAL A 171 -9.49 4.26 14.80
CA VAL A 171 -8.26 4.02 14.04
C VAL A 171 -8.64 3.77 12.57
N PRO A 172 -7.99 4.46 11.62
CA PRO A 172 -8.25 4.26 10.21
C PRO A 172 -7.99 2.82 9.77
N LEU A 173 -8.73 2.41 8.75
CA LEU A 173 -8.51 1.25 7.94
C LEU A 173 -8.40 1.72 6.49
N THR A 174 -7.47 1.14 5.73
CA THR A 174 -7.38 1.35 4.29
C THR A 174 -7.86 0.11 3.55
N ILE A 175 -8.60 0.31 2.47
CA ILE A 175 -9.02 -0.74 1.55
C ILE A 175 -8.43 -0.39 0.21
N MET A 176 -7.81 -1.37 -0.43
CA MET A 176 -7.21 -1.22 -1.74
C MET A 176 -7.73 -2.33 -2.64
N GLY A 177 -8.19 -1.96 -3.83
CA GLY A 177 -8.66 -2.87 -4.87
C GLY A 177 -8.05 -2.57 -6.22
N VAL A 178 -7.90 -3.60 -7.04
CA VAL A 178 -7.41 -3.52 -8.41
C VAL A 178 -8.54 -3.91 -9.36
N GLY A 179 -8.87 -3.02 -10.30
CA GLY A 179 -9.95 -3.19 -11.26
C GLY A 179 -9.77 -2.26 -12.46
N THR A 180 -10.72 -2.22 -13.37
CA THR A 180 -10.69 -1.26 -14.49
C THR A 180 -11.19 0.11 -14.07
N ASN A 181 -10.87 1.14 -14.85
CA ASN A 181 -11.31 2.50 -14.63
C ASN A 181 -12.85 2.59 -14.59
N ALA A 182 -13.55 1.84 -15.46
CA ALA A 182 -15.01 1.76 -15.44
C ALA A 182 -15.57 1.10 -14.18
N GLN A 183 -14.95 0.01 -13.71
CA GLN A 183 -15.33 -0.65 -12.46
C GLN A 183 -15.11 0.28 -11.26
N ALA A 184 -14.00 1.00 -11.24
CA ALA A 184 -13.71 1.98 -10.21
C ALA A 184 -14.71 3.14 -10.23
N ALA A 185 -15.12 3.63 -11.41
CA ALA A 185 -16.09 4.70 -11.52
C ALA A 185 -17.44 4.27 -10.93
N ALA A 186 -17.94 3.10 -11.35
CA ALA A 186 -19.18 2.54 -10.82
C ALA A 186 -19.12 2.31 -9.29
N ALA A 187 -17.98 1.82 -8.78
CA ALA A 187 -17.79 1.61 -7.35
C ALA A 187 -17.73 2.92 -6.57
N VAL A 188 -17.04 3.96 -7.08
CA VAL A 188 -16.98 5.28 -6.45
C VAL A 188 -18.35 5.95 -6.43
N ASP A 189 -19.15 5.81 -7.49
CA ASP A 189 -20.52 6.34 -7.54
C ASP A 189 -21.43 5.66 -6.51
N GLU A 190 -21.43 4.32 -6.43
CA GLU A 190 -22.24 3.57 -5.45
C GLU A 190 -21.79 3.86 -4.00
N LEU A 191 -20.48 3.93 -3.77
CA LEU A 191 -19.92 4.24 -2.46
C LEU A 191 -20.14 5.71 -2.07
N GLY A 192 -20.04 6.66 -2.99
CA GLY A 192 -20.26 8.09 -2.70
C GLY A 192 -21.68 8.37 -2.19
N ASN A 193 -22.67 7.62 -2.69
CA ASN A 193 -24.05 7.69 -2.19
C ASN A 193 -24.20 7.07 -0.79
N SER A 194 -23.42 6.03 -0.49
CA SER A 194 -23.51 5.28 0.77
C SER A 194 -22.59 5.83 1.86
N LEU A 195 -21.52 6.55 1.47
CA LEU A 195 -20.40 7.02 2.28
C LEU A 195 -19.94 8.42 1.82
N PRO A 196 -20.72 9.49 2.07
CA PRO A 196 -20.34 10.84 1.61
C PRO A 196 -18.99 11.34 2.16
N GLU A 197 -18.57 10.83 3.32
CA GLU A 197 -17.29 11.15 3.93
C GLU A 197 -16.10 10.34 3.39
N ALA A 198 -16.35 9.31 2.57
CA ALA A 198 -15.27 8.50 2.01
C ALA A 198 -14.35 9.39 1.15
N ARG A 199 -13.06 9.11 1.25
CA ARG A 199 -12.03 9.74 0.42
C ARG A 199 -11.36 8.65 -0.38
N PHE A 200 -11.38 8.82 -1.69
CA PHE A 200 -10.83 7.88 -2.65
C PHE A 200 -9.53 8.40 -3.22
N ALA A 201 -8.64 7.48 -3.57
CA ALA A 201 -7.49 7.73 -4.41
C ALA A 201 -7.46 6.65 -5.49
N VAL A 202 -7.48 7.08 -6.74
CA VAL A 202 -7.48 6.21 -7.93
C VAL A 202 -6.18 6.47 -8.66
N ALA A 203 -5.31 5.47 -8.72
CA ALA A 203 -4.01 5.56 -9.37
C ALA A 203 -3.90 4.54 -10.50
N PRO A 204 -3.28 4.88 -11.65
CA PRO A 204 -3.00 3.90 -12.70
C PRO A 204 -2.11 2.76 -12.19
N VAL A 205 -2.35 1.54 -12.65
CA VAL A 205 -1.52 0.39 -12.31
C VAL A 205 -1.49 -0.61 -13.47
N ALA A 206 -0.33 -1.21 -13.72
CA ALA A 206 -0.20 -2.34 -14.64
C ALA A 206 -0.40 -3.65 -13.87
N VAL A 207 -1.26 -4.54 -14.35
CA VAL A 207 -1.29 -5.93 -13.88
C VAL A 207 -0.41 -6.76 -14.79
N CYS A 208 0.66 -7.32 -14.24
CA CYS A 208 1.62 -8.15 -14.99
C CYS A 208 1.19 -9.62 -14.99
N LYS A 209 0.67 -10.11 -13.86
CA LYS A 209 0.23 -11.50 -13.69
C LYS A 209 -1.00 -11.61 -12.80
N ASN A 210 -1.89 -12.55 -13.11
CA ASN A 210 -3.02 -12.91 -12.27
C ASN A 210 -3.23 -14.43 -12.23
N ASP A 211 -3.03 -15.04 -11.07
CA ASP A 211 -3.17 -16.47 -10.79
C ASP A 211 -2.49 -17.35 -11.85
N GLY A 212 -1.19 -17.12 -12.03
CA GLY A 212 -0.36 -17.85 -12.98
C GLY A 212 -0.48 -17.42 -14.44
N ARG A 213 -1.49 -16.62 -14.79
CA ARG A 213 -1.65 -16.09 -16.15
C ARG A 213 -0.82 -14.83 -16.36
N ASP A 214 0.16 -14.90 -17.25
CA ASP A 214 0.91 -13.75 -17.73
C ASP A 214 0.01 -12.85 -18.59
N LEU A 215 -0.04 -11.56 -18.25
CA LEU A 215 -0.78 -10.55 -19.00
C LEU A 215 0.18 -9.61 -19.74
N GLN A 216 1.25 -9.21 -19.08
CA GLN A 216 2.33 -8.36 -19.62
C GLN A 216 3.55 -8.42 -18.68
N GLY A 217 4.72 -8.01 -19.18
CA GLY A 217 5.87 -7.74 -18.31
C GLY A 217 5.69 -6.46 -17.49
N PRO A 218 6.64 -6.12 -16.60
CA PRO A 218 6.73 -4.80 -16.01
C PRO A 218 6.70 -3.73 -17.11
N PRO A 219 5.91 -2.65 -16.96
CA PRO A 219 5.89 -1.57 -17.94
C PRO A 219 7.27 -0.93 -18.04
N ALA A 220 7.62 -0.49 -19.25
CA ALA A 220 8.86 0.22 -19.51
C ALA A 220 8.97 1.51 -18.67
N ALA A 221 10.20 1.98 -18.48
CA ALA A 221 10.60 3.01 -17.52
C ALA A 221 10.14 4.45 -17.85
N ASP A 222 8.84 4.67 -18.03
CA ASP A 222 8.28 6.02 -18.15
C ASP A 222 8.44 6.81 -16.83
N SER A 223 8.60 6.11 -15.71
CA SER A 223 9.04 6.65 -14.43
C SER A 223 10.40 6.08 -14.00
N ALA A 224 11.22 6.91 -13.35
CA ALA A 224 12.51 6.48 -12.82
C ALA A 224 12.37 5.38 -11.75
N PHE A 225 11.27 5.41 -10.99
CA PHE A 225 10.99 4.49 -9.89
C PHE A 225 9.62 3.85 -10.05
N GLN A 226 9.50 2.63 -9.57
CA GLN A 226 8.29 1.82 -9.64
C GLN A 226 8.05 1.11 -8.31
N ALA A 227 6.78 0.86 -8.00
CA ALA A 227 6.38 -0.07 -6.94
C ALA A 227 5.82 -1.33 -7.57
N LEU A 228 6.50 -2.46 -7.37
CA LEU A 228 6.01 -3.80 -7.68
C LEU A 228 5.34 -4.38 -6.44
N VAL A 229 4.12 -4.87 -6.61
CA VAL A 229 3.32 -5.39 -5.51
C VAL A 229 2.78 -6.77 -5.85
N VAL A 230 3.06 -7.74 -4.98
CA VAL A 230 2.51 -9.10 -5.06
C VAL A 230 1.42 -9.25 -4.01
N HIS A 231 0.20 -9.59 -4.45
CA HIS A 231 -0.93 -9.92 -3.58
C HIS A 231 -1.17 -11.43 -3.64
N ALA A 232 -1.07 -12.11 -2.51
CA ALA A 232 -1.33 -13.54 -2.38
C ALA A 232 -1.99 -13.82 -1.03
N ASP A 233 -2.50 -15.02 -0.80
CA ASP A 233 -3.00 -15.37 0.54
C ASP A 233 -1.82 -15.80 1.43
N GLU A 234 -1.95 -15.67 2.76
CA GLU A 234 -0.91 -16.14 3.71
C GLU A 234 -0.61 -17.63 3.51
N SER A 235 -1.62 -18.40 3.08
CA SER A 235 -1.54 -19.82 2.76
C SER A 235 -1.10 -20.14 1.33
N SER A 236 -0.97 -19.16 0.43
CA SER A 236 -0.53 -19.40 -0.95
C SER A 236 0.92 -19.88 -0.98
N LEU A 237 1.17 -21.01 -1.65
CA LEU A 237 2.46 -21.69 -1.65
C LEU A 237 3.11 -21.68 -3.05
N SER A 238 4.43 -21.50 -3.07
CA SER A 238 5.31 -21.87 -4.19
C SER A 238 6.30 -22.91 -3.69
N ASP A 239 6.35 -24.07 -4.34
CA ASP A 239 7.22 -25.19 -3.97
C ASP A 239 7.13 -25.56 -2.46
N GLY A 240 5.91 -25.58 -1.93
CA GLY A 240 5.64 -25.90 -0.53
C GLY A 240 6.00 -24.81 0.49
N ARG A 241 6.48 -23.64 0.05
CA ARG A 241 6.79 -22.48 0.90
C ARG A 241 5.81 -21.33 0.68
N PRO A 242 5.37 -20.60 1.73
CA PRO A 242 4.54 -19.41 1.56
C PRO A 242 5.19 -18.39 0.62
N ILE A 243 4.45 -17.90 -0.37
CA ILE A 243 4.96 -17.00 -1.43
C ILE A 243 5.66 -15.78 -0.83
N HIS A 244 5.03 -15.10 0.14
CA HIS A 244 5.60 -13.90 0.76
C HIS A 244 6.94 -14.17 1.47
N ARG A 245 7.15 -15.36 2.03
CA ARG A 245 8.41 -15.75 2.68
C ARG A 245 9.49 -16.04 1.64
N ALA A 246 9.13 -16.80 0.61
CA ALA A 246 10.04 -17.11 -0.49
C ALA A 246 10.47 -15.84 -1.24
N LEU A 247 9.56 -14.87 -1.41
CA LEU A 247 9.88 -13.56 -1.95
C LEU A 247 10.91 -12.84 -1.07
N ILE A 248 10.67 -12.68 0.23
CA ILE A 248 11.61 -11.98 1.11
C ILE A 248 12.99 -12.64 1.10
N GLU A 249 13.05 -13.97 1.15
CA GLU A 249 14.31 -14.72 1.11
C GLU A 249 15.06 -14.50 -0.22
N ARG A 250 14.41 -14.76 -1.36
CA ARG A 250 15.07 -14.69 -2.68
C ARG A 250 15.37 -13.28 -3.15
N LEU A 251 14.53 -12.31 -2.79
CA LEU A 251 14.77 -10.91 -3.12
C LEU A 251 15.97 -10.39 -2.33
N LYS A 252 16.09 -10.74 -1.05
CA LYS A 252 17.24 -10.36 -0.23
C LYS A 252 18.56 -10.94 -0.76
N GLU A 253 18.51 -12.15 -1.31
CA GLU A 253 19.68 -12.81 -1.93
C GLU A 253 20.00 -12.27 -3.33
N SER A 254 19.13 -11.44 -3.91
CA SER A 254 19.32 -10.85 -5.24
C SER A 254 20.14 -9.57 -5.16
N ASP A 255 21.04 -9.38 -6.13
CA ASP A 255 21.82 -8.14 -6.28
C ASP A 255 20.97 -6.95 -6.75
N HIS A 256 19.72 -7.17 -7.17
CA HIS A 256 18.87 -6.16 -7.81
C HIS A 256 17.78 -5.59 -6.90
N ALA A 257 17.49 -6.19 -5.75
CA ALA A 257 16.41 -5.73 -4.88
C ALA A 257 16.95 -4.93 -3.69
N SER A 258 16.59 -3.64 -3.62
CA SER A 258 17.04 -2.75 -2.53
C SER A 258 16.29 -2.98 -1.21
N GLY A 259 15.09 -3.56 -1.28
CA GLY A 259 14.25 -3.86 -0.12
C GLY A 259 12.85 -4.33 -0.48
N ALA A 260 12.18 -4.95 0.48
CA ALA A 260 10.77 -5.28 0.37
C ALA A 260 10.08 -5.28 1.74
N THR A 261 8.79 -4.97 1.75
CA THR A 261 7.95 -4.95 2.95
C THR A 261 6.72 -5.83 2.74
N VAL A 262 6.41 -6.67 3.72
CA VAL A 262 5.24 -7.55 3.74
C VAL A 262 4.20 -7.01 4.69
N LEU A 263 3.01 -6.73 4.18
CA LEU A 263 1.83 -6.29 4.92
C LEU A 263 0.78 -7.41 4.97
N ARG A 264 0.09 -7.53 6.10
CA ARG A 264 -1.01 -8.49 6.27
C ARG A 264 -2.34 -7.77 6.36
N ALA A 265 -3.27 -8.11 5.48
CA ALA A 265 -4.64 -7.63 5.51
C ALA A 265 -5.46 -8.38 6.58
N ILE A 266 -6.62 -7.84 6.94
CA ILE A 266 -7.60 -8.50 7.83
C ILE A 266 -8.76 -9.14 7.07
N TRP A 267 -8.96 -8.73 5.82
CA TRP A 267 -10.06 -9.15 4.95
C TRP A 267 -9.70 -8.85 3.50
N GLY A 268 -10.25 -9.61 2.55
CA GLY A 268 -10.10 -9.34 1.13
C GLY A 268 -10.48 -10.52 0.26
N PHE A 269 -10.18 -10.41 -1.03
CA PHE A 269 -10.40 -11.44 -2.02
C PHE A 269 -9.45 -11.29 -3.21
N ARG A 270 -9.33 -12.39 -3.96
CA ARG A 270 -8.82 -12.44 -5.32
C ARG A 270 -9.83 -13.22 -6.15
N ALA A 271 -10.30 -12.64 -7.24
CA ALA A 271 -11.33 -13.25 -8.07
C ALA A 271 -10.82 -14.55 -8.71
N PRO A 272 -11.64 -15.61 -8.82
CA PRO A 272 -13.08 -15.65 -8.53
C PRO A 272 -13.44 -15.98 -7.07
N GLY A 273 -12.45 -16.02 -6.16
CA GLY A 273 -12.65 -16.28 -4.75
C GLY A 273 -13.53 -15.21 -4.08
N ARG A 274 -14.40 -15.64 -3.16
CA ARG A 274 -15.25 -14.72 -2.39
C ARG A 274 -14.44 -13.95 -1.34
N PRO A 275 -14.89 -12.75 -0.94
CA PRO A 275 -14.36 -12.03 0.22
C PRO A 275 -14.32 -12.90 1.47
N HIS A 276 -13.13 -12.94 2.07
CA HIS A 276 -12.81 -13.73 3.24
C HIS A 276 -11.79 -13.00 4.11
N GLY A 277 -11.56 -13.52 5.31
CA GLY A 277 -10.58 -12.99 6.24
C GLY A 277 -10.51 -13.85 7.49
N ASP A 278 -9.76 -13.38 8.47
CA ASP A 278 -9.44 -14.19 9.65
C ASP A 278 -10.68 -14.41 10.52
N ARG A 279 -10.99 -15.67 10.83
CA ARG A 279 -11.90 -16.02 11.93
C ARG A 279 -11.03 -16.43 13.11
N PHE A 280 -11.31 -15.89 14.30
CA PHE A 280 -10.56 -16.08 15.57
C PHE A 280 -10.24 -17.55 15.99
N ILE A 281 -10.67 -18.58 15.24
CA ILE A 281 -10.57 -20.01 15.61
C ILE A 281 -10.10 -20.88 14.41
N GLN A 282 -9.39 -20.34 13.41
CA GLN A 282 -8.84 -21.15 12.31
C GLN A 282 -7.35 -21.48 12.51
N LEU A 283 -6.98 -22.75 12.30
CA LEU A 283 -5.59 -23.24 12.38
C LEU A 283 -4.70 -22.65 11.27
N THR A 284 -5.29 -22.31 10.12
CA THR A 284 -4.60 -21.72 8.97
C THR A 284 -5.29 -20.40 8.65
N ARG A 285 -4.53 -19.30 8.61
CA ARG A 285 -5.05 -18.00 8.19
C ARG A 285 -5.09 -17.96 6.67
N HIS A 286 -6.25 -17.63 6.12
CA HIS A 286 -6.42 -17.35 4.69
C HIS A 286 -6.45 -15.84 4.44
N VAL A 287 -5.80 -15.02 5.26
CA VAL A 287 -5.83 -13.57 5.05
C VAL A 287 -4.93 -13.17 3.88
N PRO A 288 -5.29 -12.14 3.12
CA PRO A 288 -4.41 -11.60 2.09
C PRO A 288 -3.11 -11.04 2.70
N VAL A 289 -2.01 -11.30 2.01
CA VAL A 289 -0.66 -10.83 2.30
C VAL A 289 -0.13 -10.11 1.07
N THR A 290 0.57 -9.01 1.30
CA THR A 290 1.07 -8.15 0.23
C THR A 290 2.54 -7.88 0.41
N THR A 291 3.34 -8.24 -0.57
CA THR A 291 4.77 -7.91 -0.62
C THR A 291 4.94 -6.71 -1.54
N VAL A 292 5.46 -5.60 -1.01
CA VAL A 292 5.75 -4.36 -1.72
C VAL A 292 7.25 -4.23 -1.90
N MET A 293 7.68 -4.05 -3.14
CA MET A 293 9.06 -3.73 -3.51
C MET A 293 9.06 -2.38 -4.23
N ILE A 294 9.98 -1.51 -3.84
CA ILE A 294 10.14 -0.17 -4.41
C ILE A 294 11.56 -0.07 -4.91
N ASP A 295 11.72 0.18 -6.20
CA ASP A 295 13.04 0.28 -6.80
C ASP A 295 13.01 1.06 -8.11
N THR A 296 14.17 1.21 -8.74
CA THR A 296 14.28 1.70 -10.12
C THR A 296 13.59 0.74 -11.09
N ALA A 297 13.07 1.24 -12.20
CA ALA A 297 12.43 0.39 -13.21
C ALA A 297 13.34 -0.74 -13.72
N SER A 298 14.65 -0.47 -13.87
CA SER A 298 15.64 -1.48 -14.26
C SER A 298 15.81 -2.60 -13.23
N ASN A 299 15.77 -2.25 -11.94
CA ASN A 299 15.85 -3.24 -10.86
C ASN A 299 14.56 -4.04 -10.76
N ILE A 300 13.39 -3.40 -10.91
CA ILE A 300 12.10 -4.10 -10.99
C ILE A 300 12.11 -5.12 -12.14
N GLU A 301 12.56 -4.72 -13.32
CA GLU A 301 12.68 -5.62 -14.48
C GLU A 301 13.64 -6.79 -14.21
N ALA A 302 14.83 -6.50 -13.67
CA ALA A 302 15.84 -7.52 -13.37
C ALA A 302 15.39 -8.52 -12.29
N THR A 303 14.58 -8.06 -11.33
CA THR A 303 14.04 -8.88 -10.25
C THR A 303 12.75 -9.62 -10.63
N TYR A 304 12.02 -9.16 -11.65
CA TYR A 304 10.74 -9.75 -12.06
C TYR A 304 10.77 -11.27 -12.30
N PRO A 305 11.83 -11.89 -12.88
CA PRO A 305 11.89 -13.34 -13.01
C PRO A 305 11.74 -14.12 -11.70
N ILE A 306 12.20 -13.58 -10.56
CA ILE A 306 12.02 -14.19 -9.23
C ILE A 306 10.54 -14.15 -8.85
N VAL A 307 9.89 -13.00 -9.05
CA VAL A 307 8.47 -12.80 -8.76
C VAL A 307 7.62 -13.70 -9.65
N ASP A 308 7.93 -13.73 -10.94
CA ASP A 308 7.26 -14.51 -11.97
C ASP A 308 7.24 -16.00 -11.62
N GLU A 309 8.40 -16.54 -11.21
CA GLU A 309 8.56 -17.91 -10.76
C GLU A 309 7.73 -18.23 -9.52
N LEU A 310 7.79 -17.38 -8.50
CA LEU A 310 7.10 -17.60 -7.23
C LEU A 310 5.58 -17.42 -7.32
N THR A 311 5.08 -16.86 -8.42
CA THR A 311 3.66 -16.57 -8.65
C THR A 311 3.07 -17.35 -9.83
N ARG A 312 3.76 -18.41 -10.30
CA ARG A 312 3.28 -19.28 -11.40
C ARG A 312 1.93 -19.95 -11.13
N GLY A 313 1.58 -20.21 -9.88
CA GLY A 313 0.34 -20.88 -9.49
C GLY A 313 -0.74 -19.93 -8.98
N GLU A 314 -0.36 -19.06 -8.04
CA GLU A 314 -1.28 -18.16 -7.36
C GLU A 314 -0.67 -16.76 -7.20
N GLY A 315 -1.53 -15.76 -7.18
CA GLY A 315 -1.18 -14.38 -6.82
C GLY A 315 -1.46 -13.38 -7.94
N LEU A 316 -1.60 -12.13 -7.53
CA LEU A 316 -1.76 -10.98 -8.41
C LEU A 316 -0.49 -10.13 -8.34
N VAL A 317 0.14 -9.86 -9.48
CA VAL A 317 1.35 -9.04 -9.56
C VAL A 317 1.00 -7.74 -10.27
N THR A 318 1.24 -6.63 -9.58
CA THR A 318 1.00 -5.29 -10.11
C THR A 318 2.26 -4.44 -10.08
N VAL A 319 2.37 -3.50 -11.01
CA VAL A 319 3.45 -2.51 -11.06
C VAL A 319 2.84 -1.13 -11.27
N SER A 320 3.26 -0.17 -10.45
CA SER A 320 2.82 1.22 -10.52
C SER A 320 4.02 2.15 -10.64
N ALA A 321 3.85 3.23 -11.41
CA ALA A 321 4.83 4.28 -11.53
C ALA A 321 4.82 5.16 -10.26
N LEU A 322 6.01 5.46 -9.73
CA LEU A 322 6.16 6.40 -8.63
C LEU A 322 6.58 7.76 -9.18
N THR A 323 5.93 8.81 -8.72
CA THR A 323 6.26 10.19 -9.10
C THR A 323 7.52 10.67 -8.38
N GLY A 324 7.72 10.22 -7.13
CA GLY A 324 8.94 10.47 -6.37
C GLY A 324 9.30 9.27 -5.49
N MET A 325 10.60 9.08 -5.26
CA MET A 325 11.14 8.08 -4.36
C MET A 325 12.41 8.65 -3.72
N LEU A 326 12.49 8.57 -2.40
CA LEU A 326 13.67 8.96 -1.64
C LEU A 326 14.00 7.85 -0.66
N GLU A 327 15.13 7.20 -0.88
CA GLU A 327 15.75 6.32 0.08
C GLU A 327 16.75 7.12 0.93
N VAL A 328 16.64 6.98 2.25
CA VAL A 328 17.59 7.55 3.20
C VAL A 328 18.26 6.41 3.95
N HIS A 329 19.58 6.43 4.02
CA HIS A 329 20.35 5.49 4.82
C HIS A 329 21.58 6.16 5.42
N SER A 330 21.53 6.43 6.73
CA SER A 330 22.69 6.88 7.52
C SER A 330 23.40 8.10 6.89
N GLY A 331 22.61 9.11 6.49
CA GLY A 331 23.10 10.35 5.86
C GLY A 331 23.29 10.28 4.34
N ARG A 332 23.24 9.08 3.73
CA ARG A 332 23.15 8.94 2.27
C ARG A 332 21.70 9.07 1.83
N ARG A 333 21.46 9.82 0.76
CA ARG A 333 20.15 10.00 0.14
C ARG A 333 20.22 9.56 -1.31
N HIS A 334 19.27 8.76 -1.75
CA HIS A 334 19.14 8.31 -3.13
C HIS A 334 17.73 8.60 -3.64
N GLY A 335 17.62 9.25 -4.79
CA GLY A 335 16.35 9.74 -5.33
C GLY A 335 15.91 11.10 -4.74
N ALA A 336 14.69 11.51 -5.08
CA ALA A 336 14.07 12.75 -4.64
C ALA A 336 12.54 12.60 -4.57
N LEU A 337 11.93 13.38 -3.68
CA LEU A 337 10.47 13.51 -3.58
C LEU A 337 10.01 14.70 -4.41
N ASP A 338 10.18 14.59 -5.73
CA ASP A 338 9.63 15.58 -6.67
C ASP A 338 8.24 15.13 -7.12
N LEU A 339 7.28 16.04 -7.10
CA LEU A 339 5.98 15.78 -7.68
C LEU A 339 6.00 15.99 -9.20
N GLY A 340 7.01 16.66 -9.75
CA GLY A 340 7.06 17.11 -11.14
C GLY A 340 6.00 18.19 -11.41
N ASP A 341 6.31 19.17 -12.24
CA ASP A 341 5.34 20.20 -12.60
C ASP A 341 4.15 19.58 -13.35
N SER A 342 2.96 19.62 -12.74
CA SER A 342 1.70 19.38 -13.43
C SER A 342 1.34 20.64 -14.23
N ASN A 343 2.07 20.91 -15.31
CA ASN A 343 1.66 21.92 -16.26
C ASN A 343 0.72 21.23 -17.27
N PRO A 344 -0.61 21.45 -17.24
CA PRO A 344 -1.41 21.12 -18.39
C PRO A 344 -0.94 22.06 -19.50
N THR A 345 -0.32 21.50 -20.53
CA THR A 345 -0.06 22.20 -21.77
C THR A 345 -1.33 22.91 -22.20
N GLN A 346 -1.34 24.24 -22.07
CA GLN A 346 -2.08 25.09 -22.98
C GLN A 346 -1.59 24.73 -24.38
N GLY A 347 -2.42 24.06 -25.15
CA GLY A 347 -2.14 23.69 -26.53
C GLY A 347 -3.34 24.03 -27.38
N GLY A 348 -3.30 25.26 -27.93
CA GLY A 348 -3.82 25.67 -29.25
C GLY A 348 -5.25 25.34 -29.62
#